data_AF-A0A9E6RIT6-F1
#
_entry.id   AF-A0A9E6RIT6-F1
#
_cell.length_a   1.000
_cell.length_b   1.000
_cell.length_c   1.000
_cell.angle_alpha   90.00
_cell.angle_beta   90.00
_cell.angle_gamma   90.00
#
_symmetry.space_group_name_H-M   'P 1'
#
loop_
_entity.id
_entity.type
_entity.pdbx_description
1 polymer ?
#
loop_
_entity_poly.entity_id
_entity_poly.type
_entity_poly.pdbx_seq_one_letter_code
_entity_poly.pdbx_strand_id
1 'polypeptide(L)'
;MRIADCGGSLCATLTGLRKPNAKDGRPKRDKYNPDPALRDRPVIGLALVSGMRFDGDVWTGRFYNPDDGRTYAGRIFADGPNRLRLKGCVVGLLCKTQSLTRLD
;
A
#
# COMPACT_ATOMS: atom_id res chain seq x y z
N MET A 1 5.73 -6.58 1.79
CA MET A 1 4.29 -6.50 2.13
C MET A 1 3.78 -7.91 2.26
N ARG A 2 2.77 -8.14 3.11
CA ARG A 2 2.03 -9.39 3.19
C ARG A 2 0.65 -9.18 2.60
N ILE A 3 0.29 -10.00 1.62
CA ILE A 3 -1.01 -10.00 0.97
C ILE A 3 -1.87 -11.07 1.64
N ALA A 4 -3.16 -10.78 1.85
CA ALA A 4 -4.11 -11.70 2.43
C ALA A 4 -5.51 -11.53 1.81
N ASP A 5 -6.35 -12.54 1.96
CA ASP A 5 -7.80 -12.37 1.83
C ASP A 5 -8.33 -11.71 3.11
N CYS A 6 -9.08 -10.63 2.94
CA CYS A 6 -9.74 -9.86 4.00
C CYS A 6 -11.27 -9.99 3.84
N GLY A 7 -11.79 -11.22 3.80
CA GLY A 7 -13.23 -11.48 3.72
C GLY A 7 -13.79 -11.34 2.31
N GLY A 8 -13.14 -11.97 1.33
CA GLY A 8 -13.56 -11.93 -0.08
C GLY A 8 -13.08 -10.67 -0.83
N SER A 9 -12.15 -9.92 -0.24
CA SER A 9 -11.41 -8.87 -0.93
C SER A 9 -9.93 -8.99 -0.56
N LEU A 10 -9.05 -8.71 -1.52
CA LEU A 10 -7.63 -8.74 -1.28
C LEU A 10 -7.20 -7.47 -0.52
N CYS A 11 -6.30 -7.66 0.43
CA CYS A 11 -5.70 -6.59 1.22
C CYS A 11 -4.20 -6.85 1.37
N ALA A 12 -3.45 -5.81 1.75
CA ALA A 12 -2.03 -5.97 2.03
C ALA A 12 -1.54 -5.05 3.15
N THR A 13 -0.69 -5.64 3.98
CA THR A 13 -0.06 -4.98 5.12
C THR A 13 1.42 -4.75 4.83
N LEU A 14 1.93 -3.58 5.19
CA LEU A 14 3.36 -3.28 5.08
C LEU A 14 4.14 -4.03 6.16
N THR A 15 4.92 -5.02 5.77
CA THR A 15 5.73 -5.83 6.69
C THR A 15 7.15 -5.32 6.90
N GLY A 16 7.61 -4.36 6.08
CA GLY A 16 8.96 -3.83 6.18
C GLY A 16 9.25 -2.77 5.13
N LEU A 17 10.30 -1.99 5.37
CA LEU A 17 10.81 -0.94 4.49
C LEU A 17 12.32 -1.11 4.35
N ARG A 18 12.89 -0.78 3.18
CA ARG A 18 14.35 -0.69 3.02
C ARG A 18 14.97 0.35 3.98
N LYS A 19 14.23 1.41 4.28
CA LYS A 19 14.59 2.45 5.25
C LYS A 19 13.46 2.57 6.28
N PRO A 20 13.49 1.76 7.37
CA PRO A 20 12.40 1.67 8.34
C PRO A 20 12.36 2.85 9.32
N ASN A 21 13.50 3.49 9.56
CA ASN A 21 13.65 4.60 10.50
C ASN A 21 13.68 5.96 9.79
N ALA A 22 13.27 7.00 10.52
CA ALA A 22 13.45 8.40 10.15
C ALA A 22 14.90 8.85 10.45
N LYS A 23 15.21 10.12 10.11
CA LYS A 23 16.57 10.68 10.26
C LYS A 23 17.06 10.71 11.72
N ASP A 24 16.13 10.77 12.67
CA ASP A 24 16.38 10.76 14.11
C ASP A 24 16.56 9.33 14.68
N GLY A 25 16.59 8.31 13.81
CA GLY A 25 16.76 6.90 14.20
C GLY A 25 15.47 6.23 14.70
N ARG A 26 14.36 6.95 14.86
CA ARG A 26 13.09 6.37 15.33
C ARG A 26 12.33 5.70 14.18
N PRO A 27 11.49 4.68 14.44
CA PRO A 27 10.62 4.10 13.42
C PRO A 27 9.75 5.18 12.76
N LYS A 28 9.56 5.08 11.44
CA LYS A 28 8.64 5.96 10.73
C LYS A 28 7.22 5.82 11.28
N ARG A 29 6.58 6.96 11.52
CA ARG A 29 5.19 7.06 12.00
C ARG A 29 4.28 7.61 10.92
N ASP A 30 2.99 7.35 11.04
CA ASP A 30 1.93 7.79 10.13
C ASP A 30 1.62 9.30 10.25
N LYS A 31 2.67 10.13 10.26
CA LYS A 31 2.65 11.53 10.67
C LYS A 31 1.62 12.38 9.90
N TYR A 32 1.34 12.04 8.66
CA TYR A 32 0.45 12.80 7.79
C TYR A 32 -1.00 12.31 7.81
N ASN A 33 -1.33 11.33 8.65
CA ASN A 33 -2.70 10.82 8.74
C ASN A 33 -3.69 11.99 9.00
N PRO A 34 -4.80 12.07 8.26
CA PRO A 34 -5.81 13.10 8.49
C PRO A 34 -6.39 13.04 9.90
N ASP A 35 -6.52 11.84 10.47
CA ASP A 35 -6.92 11.64 11.86
C ASP A 35 -5.69 11.81 12.79
N PRO A 36 -5.67 12.84 13.65
CA PRO A 36 -4.58 13.05 14.60
C PRO A 36 -4.32 11.87 15.53
N ALA A 37 -5.36 11.11 15.92
CA ALA A 37 -5.22 9.97 16.81
C ALA A 37 -4.43 8.82 16.18
N LEU A 38 -4.34 8.79 14.85
CA LEU A 38 -3.61 7.76 14.11
C LEU A 38 -2.17 8.17 13.78
N ARG A 39 -1.76 9.42 14.01
CA ARG A 39 -0.46 9.93 13.54
C ARG A 39 0.76 9.31 14.20
N ASP A 40 0.59 8.80 15.42
CA ASP A 40 1.69 8.23 16.20
C ASP A 40 1.94 6.75 15.93
N ARG A 41 1.06 6.06 15.20
CA ARG A 41 1.26 4.63 14.91
C ARG A 41 2.44 4.40 13.95
N PRO A 42 3.18 3.29 14.08
CA PRO A 42 4.22 2.94 13.13
C PRO A 42 3.68 2.73 11.71
N VAL A 43 4.47 3.08 10.69
CA VAL A 43 4.13 2.83 9.27
C VAL A 43 4.22 1.35 8.92
N ILE A 44 5.20 0.64 9.49
CA ILE A 44 5.26 -0.82 9.38
C ILE A 44 4.12 -1.40 10.22
N GLY A 45 3.32 -2.27 9.61
CA GLY A 45 2.09 -2.82 10.17
C GLY A 45 0.81 -2.19 9.60
N LEU A 46 0.91 -1.10 8.83
CA LEU A 46 -0.28 -0.49 8.22
C LEU A 46 -0.85 -1.35 7.09
N ALA A 47 -2.18 -1.46 7.06
CA ALA A 47 -2.93 -1.91 5.90
C ALA A 47 -2.86 -0.82 4.82
N LEU A 48 -1.96 -0.99 3.86
CA LEU A 48 -1.78 -0.03 2.77
C LEU A 48 -2.69 -0.31 1.59
N VAL A 49 -3.15 -1.55 1.44
CA VAL A 49 -4.02 -1.99 0.36
C VAL A 49 -5.31 -2.53 0.96
N SER A 50 -6.46 -2.06 0.47
CA SER A 50 -7.76 -2.47 0.98
C SER A 50 -8.82 -2.56 -0.12
N GLY A 51 -9.80 -3.43 0.09
CA GLY A 51 -10.98 -3.56 -0.76
C GLY A 51 -10.67 -3.95 -2.20
N MET A 52 -9.57 -4.68 -2.45
CA MET A 52 -9.23 -5.10 -3.80
C MET A 52 -10.18 -6.20 -4.25
N ARG A 53 -10.93 -5.94 -5.32
CA ARG A 53 -11.83 -6.90 -5.97
C ARG A 53 -11.35 -7.18 -7.37
N PHE A 54 -11.34 -8.45 -7.73
CA PHE A 54 -11.01 -8.88 -9.08
C PHE A 54 -12.22 -8.67 -9.99
N ASP A 55 -12.02 -8.00 -11.13
CA ASP A 55 -13.08 -7.74 -12.11
C ASP A 55 -13.07 -8.71 -13.30
N GLY A 56 -12.13 -9.67 -13.33
CA GLY A 56 -11.91 -10.61 -14.43
C GLY A 56 -10.59 -10.39 -15.16
N ASP A 57 -9.97 -9.21 -15.03
CA ASP A 57 -8.67 -8.87 -15.63
C ASP A 57 -7.71 -8.28 -14.58
N VAL A 58 -8.20 -7.36 -13.75
CA VAL A 58 -7.39 -6.63 -12.77
C VAL A 58 -8.05 -6.61 -11.40
N TRP A 59 -7.23 -6.42 -10.36
CA TRP A 59 -7.75 -6.10 -9.04
C TRP A 59 -7.91 -4.59 -8.94
N THR A 60 -9.07 -4.12 -8.53
CA THR A 60 -9.35 -2.69 -8.30
C THR A 60 -9.71 -2.44 -6.85
N GLY A 61 -9.21 -1.35 -6.28
CA GLY A 61 -9.40 -1.04 -4.87
C GLY A 61 -8.65 0.22 -4.47
N ARG A 62 -8.20 0.26 -3.21
CA ARG A 62 -7.65 1.48 -2.60
C ARG A 62 -6.24 1.27 -2.04
N PHE A 63 -5.42 2.31 -2.18
CA PHE A 63 -4.05 2.41 -1.65
C PHE A 63 -3.94 3.59 -0.69
N TYR A 64 -3.62 3.34 0.58
CA TYR A 64 -3.24 4.39 1.52
C TYR A 64 -1.75 4.74 1.36
N ASN A 65 -1.44 6.02 1.27
CA ASN A 65 -0.08 6.53 1.22
C ASN A 65 0.27 7.28 2.52
N PRO A 66 1.06 6.69 3.43
CA PRO A 66 1.44 7.35 4.68
C PRO A 66 2.36 8.57 4.47
N ASP A 67 2.96 8.73 3.28
CA ASP A 67 3.83 9.87 2.98
C ASP A 67 3.05 11.17 2.71
N ASP A 68 1.74 11.09 2.44
CA ASP A 68 0.86 12.25 2.25
C ASP A 68 -0.48 12.14 2.99
N GLY A 69 -0.74 11.03 3.68
CA GLY A 69 -1.95 10.79 4.45
C GLY A 69 -3.20 10.49 3.61
N ARG A 70 -3.06 10.32 2.29
CA ARG A 70 -4.20 10.19 1.38
C ARG A 70 -4.41 8.75 0.94
N THR A 71 -5.63 8.47 0.53
CA THR A 71 -5.98 7.18 -0.08
C THR A 71 -6.40 7.38 -1.52
N TYR A 72 -5.82 6.58 -2.40
CA TYR A 72 -5.99 6.64 -3.84
C TYR A 72 -6.69 5.40 -4.36
N ALA A 73 -7.50 5.55 -5.42
CA ALA A 73 -7.89 4.41 -6.21
C ALA A 73 -6.66 3.84 -6.93
N GLY A 74 -6.61 2.53 -7.08
CA GLY A 74 -5.58 1.93 -7.90
C GLY A 74 -5.89 0.50 -8.30
N ARG A 75 -4.94 -0.06 -9.05
CA ARG A 75 -5.05 -1.37 -9.67
C ARG A 75 -3.83 -2.24 -9.38
N ILE A 76 -4.06 -3.55 -9.25
CA ILE A 76 -3.00 -4.55 -9.19
C ILE A 76 -3.12 -5.46 -10.41
N PHE A 77 -1.99 -5.63 -11.09
CA PHE A 77 -1.83 -6.52 -12.22
C PHE A 77 -0.89 -7.65 -11.82
N ALA A 78 -1.17 -8.86 -12.31
CA ALA A 78 -0.16 -9.91 -12.34
C ALA A 78 0.94 -9.52 -13.35
N ASP A 79 2.20 -9.72 -12.99
CA ASP A 79 3.37 -9.38 -13.83
C ASP A 79 4.35 -10.56 -13.92
N GLY A 80 3.79 -11.77 -14.03
CA GLY A 80 4.49 -13.05 -13.96
C GLY A 80 4.20 -13.83 -12.67
N PRO A 81 4.80 -15.02 -12.50
CA PRO A 81 4.43 -15.95 -11.43
C PRO A 81 4.69 -15.40 -10.01
N ASN A 82 5.73 -14.58 -9.85
CA ASN A 82 6.18 -14.05 -8.56
C ASN A 82 6.21 -12.53 -8.51
N ARG A 83 5.52 -11.84 -9.42
CA ARG A 83 5.55 -10.38 -9.50
C ARG A 83 4.15 -9.82 -9.64
N LEU A 84 3.93 -8.71 -8.94
CA LEU A 84 2.73 -7.91 -9.06
C LEU A 84 3.13 -6.50 -9.44
N ARG A 85 2.32 -5.86 -10.27
CA ARG A 85 2.48 -4.45 -10.62
C ARG A 85 1.34 -3.67 -10.00
N LEU A 86 1.67 -2.73 -9.13
CA LEU A 86 0.74 -1.82 -8.48
C LEU A 86 0.75 -0.50 -9.25
N LYS A 87 -0.43 -0.03 -9.67
CA LYS A 87 -0.59 1.28 -10.29
C LYS A 87 -1.56 2.10 -9.44
N GLY A 88 -1.04 3.11 -8.75
CA GLY A 88 -1.83 4.12 -8.08
C GLY A 88 -1.85 5.40 -8.90
N CYS A 89 -3.02 5.96 -9.19
CA CYS A 89 -3.14 7.22 -9.91
C CYS A 89 -3.69 8.29 -8.97
N VAL A 90 -2.95 9.38 -8.80
CA VAL A 90 -3.51 10.62 -8.24
C VAL A 90 -4.43 11.19 -9.30
N VAL A 91 -5.67 11.53 -8.93
CA VAL A 91 -6.68 12.12 -9.84
C VAL A 91 -6.02 13.26 -10.62
N GLY A 92 -5.89 13.10 -11.94
CA GLY A 92 -5.58 14.19 -12.86
C GLY A 92 -4.23 14.17 -13.59
N LEU A 93 -3.12 13.53 -13.15
CA LEU A 93 -1.88 13.55 -13.98
C LEU A 93 -0.75 12.58 -13.59
N LEU A 94 -0.65 12.12 -12.33
CA LEU A 94 0.52 11.36 -11.85
C LEU A 94 0.14 9.96 -11.38
N CYS A 95 0.28 8.99 -12.28
CA CYS A 95 0.24 7.57 -11.94
C CYS A 95 1.65 7.10 -11.54
N LYS A 96 1.80 6.59 -10.32
CA LYS A 96 3.01 5.90 -9.90
C LYS A 96 2.80 4.39 -10.02
N THR A 97 3.76 3.73 -10.66
CA THR A 97 3.81 2.27 -10.75
C THR A 97 4.87 1.76 -9.81
N GLN A 98 4.54 0.76 -8.99
CA GLN A 98 5.50 0.02 -8.17
C GLN A 98 5.41 -1.47 -8.50
N SER A 99 6.55 -2.09 -8.77
CA SER A 99 6.64 -3.54 -8.92
C SER A 99 6.95 -4.18 -7.57
N LEU A 100 6.13 -5.14 -7.16
CA LEU A 100 6.36 -5.99 -6.00
C LEU A 100 6.82 -7.35 -6.48
N THR A 101 7.90 -7.86 -5.90
CA THR A 101 8.36 -9.24 -6.07
C THR A 101 8.02 -10.01 -4.81
N ARG A 102 7.48 -11.22 -4.98
CA ARG A 102 7.32 -12.18 -3.88
C ARG A 102 8.70 -12.49 -3.31
N LEU A 103 8.83 -12.44 -1.99
CA LEU A 103 10.00 -12.97 -1.28
C LEU A 103 9.64 -14.39 -0.86
N ASP A 104 10.52 -15.33 -1.15
CA ASP A 104 10.38 -16.75 -0.79
C ASP A 104 10.53 -16.98 0.72
#